data_AF-A0A316T798-F1
#
_entry.id   AF-A0A316T798-F1
#
_cell.length_a   1.000
_cell.length_b   1.000
_cell.length_c   1.000
_cell.angle_alpha   90.00
_cell.angle_beta   90.00
_cell.angle_gamma   90.00
#
_symmetry.space_group_name_H-M   'P 1'
#
loop_
_entity.id
_entity.type
_entity.pdbx_description
1 polymer ?
#
loop_
_entity_poly.entity_id
_entity_poly.type
_entity_poly.pdbx_seq_one_letter_code
_entity_poly.pdbx_strand_id
1 'polypeptide(L)'
;MNNNDQVKNAEKEAVILLNQAMALAKASMSNNEHEIIRALDSNLKLWVEIETSLKSAKNLLPEDIKANLMKLSKFVERMILSKGLKMTKTDFDCLVNINMQISEGLIEAVKNNLAREEAFSLLKCAVDLSNARENNSTSDLISALDNNMKLWVYIKTLASDEKNPLPRETKGNLIKLADYVSSRTLEVGKNVDNLNQKALDCMIMTNLQISEGLMSKRPAC
;
A
#
# COMPACT_ATOMS: atom_id res chain seq x y z
N MET A 1 10.13 -14.62 -4.08
CA MET A 1 9.47 -13.76 -3.06
C MET A 1 8.23 -13.23 -3.72
N ASN A 2 7.03 -13.50 -3.17
CA ASN A 2 5.79 -13.06 -3.81
C ASN A 2 5.55 -11.55 -3.56
N ASN A 3 4.78 -10.85 -4.39
CA ASN A 3 4.52 -9.41 -4.25
C ASN A 3 3.97 -9.06 -2.85
N ASN A 4 3.12 -9.94 -2.31
CA ASN A 4 2.54 -9.83 -0.97
C ASN A 4 3.60 -9.90 0.16
N ASP A 5 4.67 -10.68 -0.01
CA ASP A 5 5.77 -10.74 0.95
C ASP A 5 6.59 -9.44 0.94
N GLN A 6 6.71 -8.79 -0.21
CA GLN A 6 7.44 -7.53 -0.36
C GLN A 6 6.68 -6.37 0.29
N VAL A 7 5.37 -6.28 0.05
CA VAL A 7 4.50 -5.27 0.68
C VAL A 7 4.56 -5.39 2.20
N LYS A 8 4.37 -6.61 2.73
CA LYS A 8 4.43 -6.86 4.17
C LYS A 8 5.80 -6.57 4.79
N ASN A 9 6.88 -6.77 4.04
CA ASN A 9 8.21 -6.42 4.52
C ASN A 9 8.45 -4.91 4.48
N ALA A 10 8.02 -4.22 3.43
CA ALA A 10 8.12 -2.75 3.36
C ALA A 10 7.32 -2.06 4.47
N GLU A 11 6.13 -2.57 4.83
CA GLU A 11 5.37 -2.07 5.99
C GLU A 11 6.16 -2.21 7.30
N LYS A 12 6.77 -3.38 7.53
CA LYS A 12 7.59 -3.61 8.73
C LYS A 12 8.81 -2.70 8.77
N GLU A 13 9.51 -2.56 7.64
CA GLU A 13 10.68 -1.69 7.51
C GLU A 13 10.31 -0.22 7.80
N ALA A 14 9.16 0.25 7.30
CA ALA A 14 8.67 1.59 7.59
C ALA A 14 8.39 1.80 9.08
N VAL A 15 7.78 0.83 9.75
CA VAL A 15 7.52 0.91 11.20
C VAL A 15 8.82 0.90 12.00
N ILE A 16 9.81 0.10 11.59
CA ILE A 16 11.13 0.08 12.25
C ILE A 16 11.80 1.46 12.14
N LEU A 17 11.80 2.08 10.96
CA LEU A 17 12.33 3.43 10.75
C LEU A 17 11.60 4.47 11.59
N LEU A 18 10.27 4.40 11.65
CA LEU A 18 9.46 5.30 12.49
C LEU A 18 9.81 5.16 13.97
N ASN A 19 9.99 3.93 14.46
CA ASN A 19 10.39 3.67 15.84
C ASN A 19 11.79 4.23 16.14
N GLN A 20 12.75 4.13 15.20
CA GLN A 20 14.06 4.76 15.38
C GLN A 20 13.96 6.29 15.37
N ALA A 21 13.12 6.88 14.52
CA ALA A 21 12.86 8.32 14.55
C ALA A 21 12.32 8.76 15.91
N MET A 22 11.35 8.03 16.47
CA MET A 22 10.82 8.31 17.81
C MET A 22 11.88 8.15 18.91
N ALA A 23 12.75 7.14 18.81
CA ALA A 23 13.83 6.93 19.77
C ALA A 23 14.86 8.07 19.74
N LEU A 24 15.23 8.53 18.55
CA LEU A 24 16.14 9.67 18.36
C LEU A 24 15.52 10.98 18.85
N ALA A 25 14.23 11.21 18.56
CA ALA A 25 13.51 12.39 19.05
C ALA A 25 13.48 12.42 20.59
N LYS A 26 13.19 11.27 21.23
CA LYS A 26 13.27 11.14 22.69
C LYS A 26 14.67 11.39 23.23
N ALA A 27 15.70 10.82 22.60
CA ALA A 27 17.09 11.00 22.99
C ALA A 27 17.54 12.47 22.91
N SER A 28 17.05 13.23 21.91
CA SER A 28 17.36 14.66 21.74
C SER A 28 16.92 15.54 22.91
N MET A 29 15.96 15.07 23.71
CA MET A 29 15.42 15.76 24.89
C MET A 29 15.93 15.15 26.21
N SER A 30 16.74 14.09 26.15
CA SER A 30 17.24 13.39 27.32
C SER A 30 18.54 14.03 27.82
N ASN A 31 18.71 14.08 29.14
CA ASN A 31 19.99 14.41 29.77
C ASN A 31 20.80 13.15 30.13
N ASN A 32 20.30 11.97 29.76
CA ASN A 32 20.95 10.70 30.06
C ASN A 32 21.82 10.23 28.87
N GLU A 33 23.13 10.33 29.03
CA GLU A 33 24.10 9.91 28.01
C GLU A 33 23.92 8.45 27.57
N HIS A 34 23.52 7.55 28.47
CA HIS A 34 23.25 6.14 28.11
C HIS A 34 22.01 5.96 27.26
N GLU A 35 21.00 6.83 27.38
CA GLU A 35 19.84 6.82 26.48
C GLU A 35 20.21 7.36 25.10
N ILE A 36 21.00 8.43 25.06
CA ILE A 36 21.51 9.02 23.82
C ILE A 36 22.35 8.00 23.06
N ILE A 37 23.36 7.40 23.70
CA ILE A 37 24.23 6.41 23.06
C ILE A 37 23.42 5.21 22.55
N ARG A 38 22.45 4.70 23.33
CA ARG A 38 21.59 3.60 22.88
C ARG A 38 20.79 3.96 21.64
N ALA A 39 20.18 5.13 21.59
CA ALA A 39 19.38 5.55 20.44
C ALA A 39 20.26 5.71 19.18
N LEU A 40 21.43 6.32 19.33
CA LEU A 40 22.39 6.48 18.23
C LEU A 40 22.93 5.13 17.73
N ASP A 41 23.32 4.23 18.63
CA ASP A 41 23.80 2.87 18.30
C ASP A 41 22.71 2.02 17.64
N SER A 42 21.49 2.05 18.18
CA SER A 42 20.33 1.37 17.59
C SER A 42 20.04 1.88 16.18
N ASN A 43 20.06 3.20 15.99
CA ASN A 43 19.86 3.79 14.67
C ASN A 43 21.00 3.41 13.70
N LEU A 44 22.25 3.45 14.15
CA LEU A 44 23.39 3.06 13.33
C LEU A 44 23.31 1.59 12.89
N LYS A 45 22.93 0.68 13.80
CA LYS A 45 22.71 -0.74 13.47
C LYS A 45 21.65 -0.93 12.39
N LEU A 46 20.53 -0.21 12.48
CA LEU A 46 19.52 -0.25 11.43
C LEU A 46 20.10 0.16 10.07
N TRP A 47 20.89 1.24 10.02
CA TRP A 47 21.49 1.70 8.77
C TRP A 47 22.52 0.72 8.19
N VAL A 48 23.27 0.01 9.05
CA VAL A 48 24.16 -1.08 8.62
C VAL A 48 23.36 -2.27 8.05
N GLU A 49 22.22 -2.61 8.65
CA GLU A 49 21.31 -3.64 8.13
C GLU A 49 20.73 -3.25 6.77
N ILE A 50 20.29 -1.99 6.62
CA ILE A 50 19.82 -1.44 5.35
C ILE A 50 20.93 -1.53 4.30
N GLU A 51 22.15 -1.08 4.61
CA GLU A 51 23.29 -1.16 3.70
C GLU A 51 23.61 -2.61 3.28
N THR A 52 23.55 -3.54 4.22
CA THR A 52 23.75 -4.97 3.96
C THR A 52 22.67 -5.53 3.03
N SER A 53 21.41 -5.13 3.26
CA SER A 53 20.28 -5.49 2.39
C SER A 53 20.45 -4.94 0.97
N LEU A 54 20.89 -3.68 0.82
CA LEU A 54 21.09 -3.05 -0.49
C LEU A 54 22.17 -3.73 -1.33
N LYS A 55 23.20 -4.30 -0.69
CA LYS A 55 24.28 -5.06 -1.36
C LYS A 55 23.85 -6.47 -1.77
N SER A 56 22.72 -6.97 -1.29
CA SER A 56 22.23 -8.30 -1.65
C SER A 56 21.75 -8.34 -3.10
N ALA A 57 22.17 -9.37 -3.84
CA ALA A 57 21.67 -9.62 -5.20
C ALA A 57 20.16 -9.91 -5.24
N LYS A 58 19.54 -10.21 -4.10
CA LYS A 58 18.08 -10.40 -3.97
C LYS A 58 17.33 -9.07 -3.81
N ASN A 59 18.03 -7.95 -3.62
CA ASN A 59 17.40 -6.65 -3.49
C ASN A 59 16.98 -6.13 -4.86
N LEU A 60 15.69 -5.88 -5.03
CA LEU A 60 15.06 -5.52 -6.30
C LEU A 60 14.85 -4.00 -6.45
N LEU A 61 15.38 -3.19 -5.53
CA LEU A 61 15.32 -1.74 -5.68
C LEU A 61 16.11 -1.29 -6.92
N PRO A 62 15.63 -0.26 -7.63
CA PRO A 62 16.38 0.39 -8.71
C PRO A 62 17.77 0.86 -8.25
N GLU A 63 18.75 0.84 -9.16
CA GLU A 63 20.16 1.11 -8.82
C GLU A 63 20.39 2.55 -8.36
N ASP A 64 19.65 3.51 -8.91
CA ASP A 64 19.66 4.92 -8.48
C ASP A 64 19.14 5.07 -7.03
N ILE A 65 18.07 4.35 -6.68
CA ILE A 65 17.54 4.31 -5.31
C ILE A 65 18.55 3.67 -4.36
N LYS A 66 19.16 2.54 -4.75
CA LYS A 66 20.22 1.90 -3.96
C LYS A 66 21.40 2.84 -3.72
N ALA A 67 21.86 3.53 -4.76
CA ALA A 67 22.96 4.49 -4.67
C ALA A 67 22.62 5.66 -3.73
N ASN A 68 21.39 6.17 -3.77
CA ASN A 68 20.94 7.26 -2.90
C ASN A 68 20.86 6.81 -1.43
N LEU A 69 20.27 5.63 -1.15
CA LEU A 69 20.22 5.08 0.20
C LEU A 69 21.62 4.74 0.74
N MET A 70 22.54 4.29 -0.11
CA MET A 70 23.94 4.06 0.27
C MET A 70 24.65 5.37 0.67
N LYS A 71 24.38 6.47 -0.04
CA LYS A 71 24.92 7.80 0.32
C LYS A 71 24.35 8.27 1.66
N LEU A 72 23.06 8.07 1.90
CA LEU A 72 22.41 8.39 3.18
C LEU A 72 22.98 7.55 4.32
N SER A 73 23.16 6.23 4.15
CA SER A 73 23.80 5.35 5.15
C SER A 73 25.15 5.92 5.59
N LYS A 74 26.03 6.23 4.63
CA LYS A 74 27.35 6.80 4.91
C LYS A 74 27.29 8.18 5.55
N PHE A 75 26.25 8.97 5.28
CA PHE A 75 26.06 10.27 5.90
C PHE A 75 25.66 10.11 7.37
N VAL A 76 24.67 9.25 7.64
CA VAL A 76 24.21 8.92 9.00
C VAL A 76 25.36 8.35 9.83
N GLU A 77 26.09 7.37 9.30
CA GLU A 77 27.27 6.79 9.95
C GLU A 77 28.30 7.85 10.32
N ARG A 78 28.70 8.69 9.35
CA ARG A 78 29.68 9.75 9.60
C ARG A 78 29.18 10.76 10.63
N MET A 79 27.92 11.15 10.60
CA MET A 79 27.35 12.08 11.58
C MET A 79 27.41 11.49 12.99
N ILE A 80 26.96 10.24 13.16
CA ILE A 80 26.91 9.58 14.47
C ILE A 80 28.33 9.36 15.02
N LEU A 81 29.23 8.80 14.20
CA LEU A 81 30.59 8.45 14.67
C LEU A 81 31.47 9.68 14.93
N SER A 82 31.27 10.78 14.20
CA SER A 82 32.07 12.00 14.39
C SER A 82 31.59 12.86 15.56
N LYS A 83 30.28 12.93 15.80
CA LYS A 83 29.69 13.81 16.82
C LYS A 83 29.32 13.07 18.10
N GLY A 84 28.72 11.89 18.01
CA GLY A 84 28.29 11.09 19.17
C GLY A 84 27.51 11.92 20.20
N LEU A 85 27.97 11.90 21.45
CA LEU A 85 27.38 12.69 22.55
C LEU A 85 27.41 14.21 22.34
N LYS A 86 28.24 14.72 21.42
CA LYS A 86 28.31 16.16 21.09
C LYS A 86 27.28 16.59 20.04
N MET A 87 26.39 15.69 19.61
CA MET A 87 25.32 16.02 18.66
C MET A 87 24.39 17.08 19.23
N THR A 88 24.06 18.06 18.41
CA THR A 88 23.09 19.11 18.73
C THR A 88 21.67 18.63 18.47
N LYS A 89 20.66 19.33 19.00
CA LYS A 89 19.25 19.07 18.68
C LYS A 89 19.00 19.03 17.16
N THR A 90 19.62 19.96 16.41
CA THR A 90 19.52 19.99 14.95
C THR A 90 20.10 18.75 14.28
N ASP A 91 21.16 18.16 14.84
CA ASP A 91 21.71 16.90 14.33
C ASP A 91 20.74 15.74 14.55
N PHE A 92 20.08 15.68 15.72
CA PHE A 92 19.00 14.71 15.96
C PHE A 92 17.82 14.93 15.03
N ASP A 93 17.34 16.16 14.88
CA ASP A 93 16.22 16.51 13.99
C ASP A 93 16.51 16.07 12.55
N CYS A 94 17.77 16.19 12.10
CA CYS A 94 18.19 15.70 10.79
C CYS A 94 18.03 14.17 10.66
N LEU A 95 18.52 13.39 11.62
CA LEU A 95 18.38 11.92 11.61
C LEU A 95 16.92 11.47 11.73
N VAL A 96 16.14 12.13 12.59
CA VAL A 96 14.70 11.90 12.75
C VAL A 96 14.00 12.09 11.42
N ASN A 97 14.24 13.22 10.77
CA ASN A 97 13.60 13.56 9.49
C ASN A 97 13.99 12.57 8.38
N ILE A 98 15.25 12.13 8.30
CA ILE A 98 15.65 11.10 7.33
C ILE A 98 14.83 9.82 7.53
N ASN A 99 14.77 9.32 8.76
CA ASN A 99 14.04 8.08 9.06
C ASN A 99 12.53 8.23 8.79
N MET A 100 11.94 9.39 9.12
CA MET A 100 10.53 9.66 8.86
C MET A 100 10.23 9.72 7.36
N GLN A 101 11.00 10.47 6.57
CA GLN A 101 10.75 10.59 5.13
C GLN A 101 10.84 9.24 4.41
N ILE A 102 11.79 8.38 4.79
CA ILE A 102 11.91 7.05 4.20
C ILE A 102 10.74 6.16 4.64
N SER A 103 10.36 6.22 5.93
CA SER A 103 9.18 5.51 6.45
C SER A 103 7.90 5.91 5.70
N GLU A 104 7.69 7.21 5.51
CA GLU A 104 6.56 7.77 4.77
C GLU A 104 6.56 7.29 3.31
N GLY A 105 7.70 7.37 2.62
CA GLY A 105 7.83 6.89 1.25
C GLY A 105 7.56 5.39 1.10
N LEU A 106 7.99 4.57 2.06
CA LEU A 106 7.68 3.13 2.10
C LEU A 106 6.19 2.87 2.33
N ILE A 107 5.56 3.57 3.27
CA ILE A 107 4.12 3.47 3.54
C ILE A 107 3.31 3.89 2.31
N GLU A 108 3.72 4.95 1.63
CA GLU A 108 3.08 5.40 0.40
C GLU A 108 3.21 4.35 -0.71
N ALA A 109 4.40 3.77 -0.90
CA ALA A 109 4.62 2.71 -1.87
C ALA A 109 3.75 1.47 -1.61
N VAL A 110 3.61 1.06 -0.34
CA VAL A 110 2.71 -0.01 0.11
C VAL A 110 1.26 0.31 -0.26
N LYS A 111 0.77 1.51 0.10
CA LYS A 111 -0.61 1.92 -0.20
C LYS A 111 -0.88 1.93 -1.71
N ASN A 112 0.06 2.44 -2.50
CA ASN A 112 -0.04 2.47 -3.95
C ASN A 112 -0.03 1.06 -4.58
N ASN A 113 0.70 0.11 -4.00
CA ASN A 113 0.69 -1.28 -4.44
C ASN A 113 -0.68 -1.92 -4.18
N LEU A 114 -1.20 -1.80 -2.95
CA LEU A 114 -2.52 -2.32 -2.57
C LEU A 114 -3.63 -1.73 -3.46
N ALA A 115 -3.65 -0.41 -3.67
CA ALA A 115 -4.62 0.24 -4.55
C ALA A 115 -4.57 -0.28 -5.99
N ARG A 116 -3.37 -0.60 -6.49
CA ARG A 116 -3.18 -1.20 -7.82
C ARG A 116 -3.70 -2.63 -7.90
N GLU A 117 -3.48 -3.45 -6.87
CA GLU A 117 -4.00 -4.82 -6.81
C GLU A 117 -5.52 -4.85 -6.75
N GLU A 118 -6.13 -3.94 -5.98
CA GLU A 118 -7.59 -3.75 -5.93
C GLU A 118 -8.13 -3.32 -7.30
N ALA A 119 -7.49 -2.36 -7.96
CA ALA A 119 -7.86 -1.91 -9.29
C ALA A 119 -7.78 -3.04 -10.32
N PHE A 120 -6.72 -3.84 -10.28
CA PHE A 120 -6.54 -4.97 -11.18
C PHE A 120 -7.63 -6.04 -10.96
N SER A 121 -8.02 -6.29 -9.71
CA SER A 121 -9.10 -7.23 -9.38
C SER A 121 -10.44 -6.79 -9.96
N LEU A 122 -10.76 -5.49 -9.88
CA LEU A 122 -11.95 -4.90 -10.50
C LEU A 122 -11.90 -4.97 -12.03
N LEU A 123 -10.76 -4.62 -12.63
CA LEU A 123 -10.54 -4.70 -14.07
C LEU A 123 -10.71 -6.15 -14.57
N LYS A 124 -10.15 -7.11 -13.86
CA LYS A 124 -10.31 -8.53 -14.19
C LYS A 124 -11.77 -8.96 -14.17
N CYS A 125 -12.53 -8.58 -13.14
CA CYS A 125 -13.96 -8.88 -13.08
C CYS A 125 -14.73 -8.24 -14.26
N ALA A 126 -14.37 -7.02 -14.67
CA ALA A 126 -14.97 -6.37 -15.84
C ALA A 126 -14.69 -7.15 -17.14
N VAL A 127 -13.44 -7.58 -17.34
CA VAL A 127 -13.02 -8.38 -18.50
C VAL A 127 -13.71 -9.74 -18.52
N ASP A 128 -13.75 -10.44 -17.38
CA ASP A 128 -14.41 -11.75 -17.27
C ASP A 128 -15.90 -11.66 -17.59
N LEU A 129 -16.60 -10.62 -17.11
CA LEU A 129 -18.00 -10.34 -17.44
C LEU A 129 -18.20 -10.02 -18.93
N SER A 130 -17.31 -9.21 -19.53
CA SER A 130 -17.39 -8.87 -20.97
C SER A 130 -17.15 -10.09 -21.87
N ASN A 131 -16.15 -10.90 -21.56
CA ASN A 131 -15.83 -12.11 -22.32
C ASN A 131 -16.96 -13.13 -22.23
N ALA A 132 -17.50 -13.35 -21.03
CA ALA A 132 -18.63 -14.27 -20.85
C ALA A 132 -19.87 -13.82 -21.64
N ARG A 133 -20.14 -12.51 -21.69
CA ARG A 133 -21.18 -11.91 -22.52
C ARG A 133 -20.95 -12.15 -24.00
N GLU A 134 -19.75 -11.86 -24.50
CA GLU A 134 -19.42 -11.96 -25.93
C GLU A 134 -19.45 -13.40 -26.43
N ASN A 135 -19.00 -14.34 -25.60
CA ASN A 135 -18.99 -15.77 -25.92
C ASN A 135 -20.36 -16.44 -25.75
N ASN A 136 -21.38 -15.72 -25.25
CA ASN A 136 -22.71 -16.26 -24.92
C ASN A 136 -22.65 -17.54 -24.07
N SER A 137 -21.66 -17.63 -23.17
CA SER A 137 -21.40 -18.81 -22.35
C SER A 137 -22.07 -18.64 -20.98
N THR A 138 -23.19 -19.33 -20.78
CA THR A 138 -23.95 -19.31 -19.51
C THR A 138 -23.10 -19.71 -18.31
N SER A 139 -22.24 -20.73 -18.44
CA SER A 139 -21.38 -21.17 -17.35
C SER A 139 -20.32 -20.12 -16.99
N ASP A 140 -19.70 -19.52 -17.99
CA ASP A 140 -18.67 -18.49 -17.77
C ASP A 140 -19.29 -17.24 -17.18
N LEU A 141 -20.51 -16.90 -17.59
CA LEU A 141 -21.24 -15.76 -17.05
C LEU A 141 -21.61 -15.96 -15.58
N ILE A 142 -22.10 -17.14 -15.20
CA ILE A 142 -22.37 -17.48 -13.80
C ILE A 142 -21.09 -17.37 -12.97
N SER A 143 -19.96 -17.89 -13.47
CA SER A 143 -18.67 -17.80 -12.78
C SER A 143 -18.18 -16.36 -12.64
N ALA A 144 -18.26 -15.56 -13.71
CA ALA A 144 -17.86 -14.16 -13.69
C ALA A 144 -18.73 -13.31 -12.75
N LEU A 145 -20.04 -13.55 -12.74
CA LEU A 145 -20.98 -12.91 -11.83
C LEU A 145 -20.70 -13.26 -10.37
N ASP A 146 -20.43 -14.52 -10.06
CA ASP A 146 -20.09 -14.98 -8.70
C ASP A 146 -18.77 -14.38 -8.22
N ASN A 147 -17.73 -14.36 -9.06
CA ASN A 147 -16.44 -13.75 -8.74
C ASN A 147 -16.58 -12.23 -8.51
N ASN A 148 -17.31 -11.54 -9.38
CA ASN A 148 -17.59 -10.11 -9.23
C ASN A 148 -18.35 -9.82 -7.94
N MET A 149 -19.37 -10.62 -7.63
CA MET A 149 -20.14 -10.50 -6.40
C MET A 149 -19.26 -10.68 -5.16
N LYS A 150 -18.40 -11.71 -5.12
CA LYS A 150 -17.48 -11.95 -4.00
C LYS A 150 -16.55 -10.76 -3.77
N LEU A 151 -16.01 -10.17 -4.83
CA LEU A 151 -15.19 -8.96 -4.74
C LEU A 151 -15.97 -7.79 -4.13
N TRP A 152 -17.20 -7.56 -4.58
CA TRP A 152 -18.04 -6.46 -4.08
C TRP A 152 -18.52 -6.67 -2.64
N VAL A 153 -18.80 -7.90 -2.24
CA VAL A 153 -19.08 -8.25 -0.83
C VAL A 153 -17.85 -7.96 0.03
N TYR A 154 -16.65 -8.33 -0.43
CA TYR A 154 -15.41 -8.01 0.27
C TYR A 154 -15.21 -6.50 0.43
N ILE A 155 -15.37 -5.73 -0.65
CA ILE A 155 -15.30 -4.25 -0.63
C ILE A 155 -16.33 -3.68 0.35
N LYS A 156 -17.57 -4.18 0.36
CA LYS A 156 -18.61 -3.75 1.30
C LYS A 156 -18.22 -4.01 2.76
N THR A 157 -17.68 -5.19 3.05
CA THR A 157 -17.21 -5.54 4.40
C THR A 157 -16.11 -4.59 4.85
N LEU A 158 -15.11 -4.33 4.00
CA LEU A 158 -14.05 -3.37 4.31
C LEU A 158 -14.59 -1.95 4.52
N ALA A 159 -15.50 -1.48 3.66
CA ALA A 159 -16.09 -0.14 3.77
C ALA A 159 -16.99 0.02 5.01
N SER A 160 -17.57 -1.08 5.50
CA SER A 160 -18.42 -1.10 6.70
C SER A 160 -17.61 -1.16 8.00
N ASP A 161 -16.31 -1.49 7.94
CA ASP A 161 -15.44 -1.48 9.12
C ASP A 161 -15.23 -0.03 9.61
N GLU A 162 -15.49 0.20 10.90
CA GLU A 162 -15.28 1.48 11.56
C GLU A 162 -13.80 1.89 11.57
N LYS A 163 -12.88 0.92 11.65
CA LYS A 163 -11.43 1.14 11.65
C LYS A 163 -10.88 1.50 10.28
N ASN A 164 -11.66 1.32 9.22
CA ASN A 164 -11.24 1.67 7.87
C ASN A 164 -11.01 3.20 7.77
N PRO A 165 -9.86 3.67 7.24
CA PRO A 165 -9.52 5.09 7.23
C PRO A 165 -10.23 5.91 6.14
N LEU A 166 -11.05 5.29 5.28
CA LEU A 166 -11.74 6.00 4.20
C LEU A 166 -12.75 7.04 4.73
N PRO A 167 -12.93 8.17 4.04
CA PRO A 167 -13.95 9.16 4.39
C PRO A 167 -15.35 8.55 4.45
N ARG A 168 -16.20 9.02 5.38
CA ARG A 168 -17.56 8.50 5.58
C ARG A 168 -18.40 8.52 4.30
N GLU A 169 -18.26 9.57 3.49
CA GLU A 169 -18.92 9.68 2.20
C GLU A 169 -18.47 8.59 1.22
N THR A 170 -17.15 8.38 1.10
CA THR A 170 -16.57 7.32 0.26
C THR A 170 -17.04 5.94 0.70
N LYS A 171 -17.02 5.65 2.01
CA LYS A 171 -17.56 4.40 2.57
C LYS A 171 -19.02 4.21 2.17
N GLY A 172 -19.85 5.25 2.35
CA GLY A 172 -21.27 5.22 1.98
C GLY A 172 -21.49 4.96 0.48
N ASN A 173 -20.68 5.55 -0.38
CA ASN A 173 -20.75 5.33 -1.83
C ASN A 173 -20.35 3.90 -2.22
N LEU A 174 -19.28 3.36 -1.63
CA LEU A 174 -18.84 1.97 -1.87
C LEU A 174 -19.90 0.95 -1.43
N ILE A 175 -20.54 1.17 -0.29
CA ILE A 175 -21.62 0.32 0.21
C ILE A 175 -22.81 0.33 -0.76
N LYS A 176 -23.24 1.51 -1.22
CA LYS A 176 -24.33 1.65 -2.21
C LYS A 176 -24.01 0.95 -3.53
N LEU A 177 -22.77 1.06 -4.00
CA LEU A 177 -22.32 0.39 -5.22
C LEU A 177 -22.30 -1.12 -5.04
N ALA A 178 -21.83 -1.63 -3.90
CA ALA A 178 -21.88 -3.05 -3.59
C ALA A 178 -23.31 -3.59 -3.53
N ASP A 179 -24.25 -2.86 -2.93
CA ASP A 179 -25.67 -3.22 -2.90
C ASP A 179 -26.30 -3.23 -4.29
N TYR A 180 -25.94 -2.25 -5.13
CA TYR A 180 -26.36 -2.18 -6.51
C TYR A 180 -25.85 -3.40 -7.31
N VAL A 181 -24.55 -3.68 -7.26
CA VAL A 181 -23.94 -4.82 -7.96
C VAL A 181 -24.55 -6.13 -7.46
N SER A 182 -24.78 -6.25 -6.16
CA SER A 182 -25.42 -7.45 -5.59
C SER A 182 -26.82 -7.67 -6.13
N SER A 183 -27.63 -6.61 -6.16
CA SER A 183 -28.99 -6.66 -6.68
C SER A 183 -29.02 -7.03 -8.16
N ARG A 184 -28.12 -6.44 -8.97
CA ARG A 184 -28.01 -6.73 -10.41
C ARG A 184 -27.49 -8.14 -10.69
N THR A 185 -26.54 -8.62 -9.91
CA THR A 185 -26.04 -10.00 -10.02
C THR A 185 -27.17 -11.00 -9.81
N LEU A 186 -28.02 -10.80 -8.78
CA LEU A 186 -29.16 -11.67 -8.51
C LEU A 186 -30.25 -11.55 -9.60
N GLU A 187 -30.47 -10.37 -10.16
CA GLU A 187 -31.41 -10.16 -11.27
C GLU A 187 -30.96 -10.90 -12.53
N VAL A 188 -29.69 -10.74 -12.92
CA VAL A 188 -29.10 -11.41 -14.09
C VAL A 188 -29.04 -12.93 -13.88
N GLY A 189 -28.66 -13.37 -12.68
CA GLY A 189 -28.54 -14.80 -12.35
C GLY A 189 -29.88 -15.56 -12.32
N LYS A 190 -31.01 -14.87 -12.10
CA LYS A 190 -32.34 -15.51 -12.12
C LYS A 190 -32.82 -15.88 -13.53
N ASN A 191 -32.41 -15.15 -14.55
CA ASN A 191 -32.86 -15.31 -15.93
C ASN A 191 -31.67 -15.26 -16.89
N VAL A 192 -30.74 -16.22 -16.76
CA VAL A 192 -29.53 -16.25 -17.58
C VAL A 192 -29.85 -16.46 -19.08
N ASP A 193 -31.03 -16.99 -19.39
CA ASP A 193 -31.51 -17.19 -20.78
C ASP A 193 -32.09 -15.91 -21.41
N ASN A 194 -32.42 -14.89 -20.61
CA ASN A 194 -32.91 -13.58 -21.07
C ASN A 194 -32.17 -12.46 -20.32
N LEU A 195 -30.88 -12.34 -20.65
CA LEU A 195 -29.95 -11.45 -19.98
C LEU A 195 -30.40 -9.99 -20.06
N ASN A 196 -30.48 -9.34 -18.90
CA ASN A 196 -30.56 -7.89 -18.82
C ASN A 196 -29.19 -7.29 -19.21
N GLN A 197 -28.96 -7.14 -20.52
CA GLN A 197 -27.70 -6.63 -21.09
C GLN A 197 -27.31 -5.28 -20.49
N LYS A 198 -28.29 -4.39 -20.26
CA LYS A 198 -28.04 -3.08 -19.63
C LYS A 198 -27.51 -3.21 -18.20
N ALA A 199 -28.02 -4.16 -17.42
CA ALA A 199 -27.53 -4.40 -16.07
C ALA A 199 -26.08 -4.90 -16.08
N LEU A 200 -25.74 -5.78 -17.03
CA LEU A 200 -24.39 -6.29 -17.22
C LEU A 200 -23.42 -5.19 -17.65
N ASP A 201 -23.81 -4.36 -18.62
CA ASP A 201 -23.03 -3.21 -19.10
C ASP A 201 -22.73 -2.22 -17.96
N CYS A 202 -23.72 -1.92 -17.11
CA CYS A 202 -23.53 -1.05 -15.96
C CYS A 202 -22.53 -1.64 -14.95
N MET A 203 -22.56 -2.96 -14.69
CA MET A 203 -21.60 -3.60 -13.79
C MET A 203 -20.18 -3.56 -14.36
N ILE A 204 -20.02 -3.87 -15.65
CA ILE A 204 -18.74 -3.79 -16.36
C ILE A 204 -18.19 -2.36 -16.28
N MET A 205 -19.00 -1.36 -16.63
CA MET A 205 -18.59 0.04 -16.61
C MET A 205 -18.24 0.53 -15.21
N THR A 206 -18.99 0.12 -14.18
CA THR A 206 -18.69 0.48 -12.78
C THR A 206 -17.32 -0.06 -12.37
N ASN A 207 -17.03 -1.33 -12.66
CA ASN A 207 -15.73 -1.92 -12.36
C ASN A 207 -14.59 -1.22 -13.10
N LEU A 208 -14.78 -0.91 -14.40
CA LEU A 208 -13.79 -0.18 -15.20
C LEU A 208 -13.52 1.21 -14.62
N GLN A 209 -14.55 2.02 -14.41
CA GLN A 209 -14.41 3.39 -13.89
C GLN A 209 -13.70 3.43 -12.53
N ILE A 210 -14.01 2.50 -11.63
CA ILE A 210 -13.37 2.44 -10.32
C ILE A 210 -11.93 1.95 -10.45
N SER A 211 -11.67 0.94 -11.28
CA SER A 211 -10.30 0.48 -11.54
C SER A 211 -9.43 1.59 -12.10
N GLU A 212 -9.94 2.36 -13.08
CA GLU A 212 -9.26 3.51 -13.65
C GLU A 212 -9.03 4.61 -12.62
N GLY A 213 -10.04 4.90 -11.79
CA GLY A 213 -9.93 5.86 -10.68
C GLY A 213 -8.84 5.49 -9.66
N LEU A 214 -8.71 4.20 -9.35
CA LEU A 214 -7.68 3.68 -8.45
C LEU A 214 -6.29 3.68 -9.10
N MET A 215 -6.20 3.41 -10.41
CA MET A 215 -4.93 3.44 -11.16
C MET A 215 -4.43 4.86 -11.46
N SER A 216 -5.33 5.83 -11.61
CA SER A 216 -5.03 7.21 -12.01
C SER A 216 -4.55 8.09 -10.85
N LYS A 217 -4.70 7.67 -9.60
CA LYS A 217 -4.01 8.29 -8.45
C LYS A 217 -2.50 8.00 -8.51
N ARG A 218 -1.80 8.67 -9.42
CA ARG A 218 -0.37 8.98 -9.25
C ARG A 218 -0.26 10.22 -8.35
N PRO A 219 0.72 10.30 -7.44
CA PRO A 219 1.07 11.58 -6.85
C PRO A 219 1.44 12.54 -7.98
N ALA A 220 0.93 13.77 -7.93
CA ALA A 220 1.50 14.84 -8.73
C ALA A 220 3.01 14.91 -8.41
N CYS A 221 3.84 14.92 -9.46
CA CYS A 221 5.29 15.13 -9.35
C CYS A 221 5.63 16.34 -8.50
#